data_AF-A0A0N0P518-F1
#
_entry.id   AF-A0A0N0P518-F1
#
_cell.length_a   1.000
_cell.length_b   1.000
_cell.length_c   1.000
_cell.angle_alpha   90.00
_cell.angle_beta   90.00
_cell.angle_gamma   90.00
#
_symmetry.space_group_name_H-M   'P 1'
#
loop_
_entity.id
_entity.type
_entity.pdbx_description
1 polymer ?
#
loop_
_entity_poly.entity_id
_entity_poly.type
_entity_poly.pdbx_seq_one_letter_code
_entity_poly.pdbx_strand_id
1 'polypeptide(L)'
;MSLLNCDSDCTLVEFARRHNVHQRHLWLPLDAALPSRASKHTTVTVDADTPIALLDSSTNSISFDKHSICVKLQVADALSCDRTSVKIDPSSTPSGCTVFVRWDRRGTKRLRAPTQVLHFEREKEKPSSSSRSSVTGAKRSRADDVESSVDASTLADTLRGKQHRISLLQRSTEDLQRRLSAAIQSRGRPLNPRSLHILSSTLSNIRHRSAQPPLHFVLPADGESLEAGGVRWARSNRRILSRVFRGSSSTERSEACKYSDGSRQVRFYFIEDVLLRRPSRWVTPSQEEVARESAAEGLEDAASPSPIASDDVVFLLKDKVLEDMSNYAERGYRIVFLEHYPVLHHASRFSVEKTLAPVVRLCRECCPHLTVTVVLSAMSYVTATQRQGMELSFVVPQAGLLRFFVTAMNTSLQPDAKTSSIVGCSAKGSDLLNALHRDAARNVCLRYVDVSTLQ
;
A
#
# COMPACT_ATOMS: atom_id res chain seq x y z
N MET A 1 13.57 -17.61 26.66
CA MET A 1 13.02 -18.69 25.82
C MET A 1 13.87 -19.92 26.00
N SER A 2 13.28 -21.07 26.33
CA SER A 2 14.04 -22.30 26.58
C SER A 2 13.29 -23.53 26.07
N LEU A 3 14.02 -24.52 25.58
CA LEU A 3 13.48 -25.86 25.30
C LEU A 3 13.63 -26.71 26.56
N LEU A 4 12.53 -27.25 27.05
CA LEU A 4 12.46 -28.07 28.25
C LEU A 4 12.14 -29.52 27.85
N ASN A 5 12.88 -30.48 28.41
CA ASN A 5 12.71 -31.89 28.07
C ASN A 5 11.83 -32.59 29.12
N CYS A 6 10.85 -33.35 28.64
CA CYS A 6 10.00 -34.21 29.45
C CYS A 6 10.50 -35.64 29.37
N ASP A 7 11.28 -36.06 30.37
CA ASP A 7 11.94 -37.38 30.42
C ASP A 7 11.09 -38.48 31.07
N SER A 8 9.95 -38.11 31.67
CA SER A 8 9.00 -39.04 32.31
C SER A 8 7.56 -38.69 31.94
N ASP A 9 6.70 -39.71 31.79
CA ASP A 9 5.26 -39.51 31.57
C ASP A 9 4.66 -38.70 32.74
N CYS A 10 4.11 -37.53 32.45
CA CYS A 10 3.52 -36.64 33.45
C CYS A 10 2.42 -35.77 32.85
N THR A 11 1.69 -35.04 33.69
CA THR A 11 0.74 -34.01 33.22
C THR A 11 1.46 -32.70 32.91
N LEU A 12 0.92 -31.89 31.99
CA LEU A 12 1.43 -30.54 31.70
C LEU A 12 1.50 -29.66 32.95
N VAL A 13 0.60 -29.89 33.91
CA VAL A 13 0.57 -29.22 35.22
C VAL A 13 1.79 -29.60 36.06
N GLU A 14 2.09 -30.88 36.17
CA GLU A 14 3.27 -31.39 36.89
C GLU A 14 4.56 -30.96 36.21
N PHE A 15 4.61 -31.00 34.88
CA PHE A 15 5.73 -30.51 34.09
C PHE A 15 6.00 -29.01 34.34
N ALA A 16 4.96 -28.19 34.26
CA ALA A 16 5.03 -26.75 34.55
C ALA A 16 5.55 -26.49 35.97
N ARG A 17 5.07 -27.26 36.96
CA ARG A 17 5.53 -27.17 38.36
C ARG A 17 6.98 -27.58 38.51
N ARG A 18 7.41 -28.67 37.87
CA ARG A 18 8.80 -29.18 37.92
C ARG A 18 9.81 -28.19 37.38
N HIS A 19 9.43 -27.43 36.34
CA HIS A 19 10.28 -26.42 35.72
C HIS A 19 10.03 -25.00 36.24
N ASN A 20 9.16 -24.81 37.25
CA ASN A 20 8.80 -23.53 37.83
C ASN A 20 8.31 -22.48 36.80
N VAL A 21 7.44 -22.92 35.87
CA VAL A 21 6.90 -22.10 34.78
C VAL A 21 5.37 -22.15 34.77
N HIS A 22 4.72 -21.10 34.27
CA HIS A 22 3.26 -21.10 34.15
C HIS A 22 2.82 -21.93 32.93
N GLN A 23 1.77 -22.74 33.07
CA GLN A 23 1.25 -23.59 31.98
C GLN A 23 0.92 -22.81 30.69
N ARG A 24 0.50 -21.54 30.82
CA ARG A 24 0.15 -20.66 29.68
C ARG A 24 1.37 -20.17 28.89
N HIS A 25 2.58 -20.38 29.41
CA HIS A 25 3.84 -20.04 28.76
C HIS A 25 4.48 -21.26 28.08
N LEU A 26 3.81 -22.41 28.15
CA LEU A 26 4.25 -23.66 27.53
C LEU A 26 3.61 -23.83 26.15
N TRP A 27 4.45 -24.21 25.20
CA TRP A 27 4.08 -24.46 23.83
C TRP A 27 4.45 -25.91 23.50
N LEU A 28 3.48 -26.66 23.00
CA LEU A 28 3.61 -28.09 22.75
C LEU A 28 3.85 -28.34 21.27
N PRO A 29 4.72 -29.30 20.90
CA PRO A 29 4.84 -29.71 19.51
C PRO A 29 3.49 -30.27 19.02
N LEU A 30 3.20 -30.13 17.74
CA LEU A 30 1.90 -30.53 17.15
C LEU A 30 1.50 -31.97 17.53
N ASP A 31 2.45 -32.90 17.50
CA ASP A 31 2.22 -34.31 17.87
C ASP A 31 1.82 -34.46 19.33
N ALA A 32 2.47 -33.71 20.23
CA ALA A 32 2.12 -33.72 21.64
C ALA A 32 0.79 -32.99 21.89
N ALA A 33 0.37 -32.06 21.04
CA ALA A 33 -0.93 -31.39 21.18
C ALA A 33 -2.12 -32.33 20.89
N LEU A 34 -1.94 -33.35 20.05
CA LEU A 34 -2.98 -34.33 19.71
C LEU A 34 -3.38 -35.26 20.87
N PRO A 35 -4.64 -35.75 20.93
CA PRO A 35 -5.03 -36.79 21.87
C PRO A 35 -4.16 -38.04 21.73
N SER A 36 -3.89 -38.75 22.82
CA SER A 36 -2.98 -39.92 22.82
C SER A 36 -3.41 -41.10 21.93
N ARG A 37 -4.63 -41.08 21.40
CA ARG A 37 -5.21 -42.09 20.48
C ARG A 37 -5.31 -41.58 19.03
N ALA A 38 -4.79 -40.39 18.72
CA ALA A 38 -4.85 -39.82 17.39
C ALA A 38 -3.96 -40.62 16.41
N SER A 39 -4.45 -40.80 15.18
CA SER A 39 -3.66 -41.39 14.10
C SER A 39 -2.62 -40.38 13.57
N LYS A 40 -1.59 -40.87 12.87
CA LYS A 40 -0.48 -40.04 12.34
C LYS A 40 -0.91 -38.93 11.37
N HIS A 41 -2.11 -39.01 10.79
CA HIS A 41 -2.69 -38.01 9.87
C HIS A 41 -3.78 -37.15 10.53
N THR A 42 -3.87 -37.17 11.86
CA THR A 42 -4.87 -36.37 12.57
C THR A 42 -4.44 -34.91 12.56
N THR A 43 -5.24 -34.05 11.93
CA THR A 43 -4.97 -32.62 11.89
C THR A 43 -5.21 -31.95 13.25
N VAL A 44 -4.32 -31.05 13.65
CA VAL A 44 -4.50 -30.16 14.80
C VAL A 44 -5.24 -28.91 14.36
N THR A 45 -6.44 -28.68 14.89
CA THR A 45 -7.15 -27.40 14.73
C THR A 45 -6.52 -26.34 15.63
N VAL A 46 -6.02 -25.27 15.04
CA VAL A 46 -5.46 -24.10 15.72
C VAL A 46 -6.39 -22.91 15.47
N ASP A 47 -6.93 -22.33 16.55
CA ASP A 47 -7.86 -21.20 16.44
C ASP A 47 -7.15 -19.93 15.93
N ALA A 48 -7.92 -18.96 15.46
CA ALA A 48 -7.40 -17.68 14.94
C ALA A 48 -6.46 -17.01 15.97
N ASP A 49 -6.85 -17.00 17.24
CA ASP A 49 -6.12 -16.33 18.32
C ASP A 49 -5.01 -17.18 18.96
N THR A 50 -4.88 -18.46 18.59
CA THR A 50 -3.86 -19.35 19.19
C THR A 50 -2.50 -19.14 18.51
N PRO A 51 -1.47 -18.68 19.26
CA PRO A 51 -0.13 -18.50 18.70
C PRO A 51 0.55 -19.82 18.35
N ILE A 52 1.34 -19.81 17.27
CA ILE A 52 2.20 -20.92 16.84
C ILE A 52 3.63 -20.43 16.64
N ALA A 53 4.60 -21.33 16.81
CA ALA A 53 6.00 -21.08 16.61
C ALA A 53 6.62 -22.21 15.79
N LEU A 54 7.56 -21.90 14.90
CA LEU A 54 8.29 -22.88 14.12
C LEU A 54 9.77 -22.78 14.50
N LEU A 55 10.30 -23.84 15.09
CA LEU A 55 11.74 -24.01 15.30
C LEU A 55 12.34 -24.72 14.10
N ASP A 56 13.33 -24.10 13.47
CA ASP A 56 14.15 -24.72 12.44
C ASP A 56 15.47 -25.19 13.06
N SER A 57 15.64 -26.50 13.18
CA SER A 57 16.82 -27.10 13.82
C SER A 57 18.10 -26.88 13.01
N SER A 58 18.01 -26.60 11.71
CA SER A 58 19.18 -26.35 10.86
C SER A 58 19.80 -24.97 11.09
N THR A 59 18.95 -23.97 11.37
CA THR A 59 19.37 -22.58 11.59
C THR A 59 19.28 -22.17 13.06
N ASN A 60 18.77 -23.05 13.93
CA ASN A 60 18.42 -22.78 15.32
C ASN A 60 17.58 -21.49 15.48
N SER A 61 16.74 -21.21 14.48
CA SER A 61 15.92 -20.00 14.42
C SER A 61 14.46 -20.33 14.73
N ILE A 62 13.78 -19.42 15.40
CA ILE A 62 12.38 -19.61 15.77
C ILE A 62 11.55 -18.48 15.19
N SER A 63 10.60 -18.83 14.32
CA SER A 63 9.61 -17.90 13.78
C SER A 63 8.33 -17.98 14.60
N PHE A 64 7.70 -16.83 14.82
CA PHE A 64 6.38 -16.70 15.48
C PHE A 64 5.31 -16.17 14.53
N ASP A 65 5.67 -15.90 13.27
CA ASP A 65 4.73 -15.39 12.29
C ASP A 65 3.81 -16.53 11.80
N LYS A 66 2.60 -16.56 12.35
CA LYS A 66 1.58 -17.57 12.05
C LYS A 66 1.34 -17.71 10.55
N HIS A 67 1.31 -16.60 9.82
CA HIS A 67 1.08 -16.61 8.38
C HIS A 67 2.23 -17.28 7.63
N SER A 68 3.47 -16.83 7.87
CA SER A 68 4.66 -17.45 7.28
C SER A 68 4.79 -18.93 7.63
N ILE A 69 4.43 -19.33 8.85
CA ILE A 69 4.45 -20.74 9.28
C ILE A 69 3.40 -21.55 8.52
N CYS A 70 2.15 -21.07 8.42
CA CYS A 70 1.10 -21.74 7.66
C CYS A 70 1.42 -21.87 6.17
N VAL A 71 2.07 -20.86 5.57
CA VAL A 71 2.56 -20.92 4.19
C VAL A 71 3.67 -21.96 4.04
N LYS A 72 4.66 -21.99 4.95
CA LYS A 72 5.75 -22.98 4.93
C LYS A 72 5.24 -24.43 5.11
N LEU A 73 4.14 -24.61 5.84
CA LEU A 73 3.48 -25.90 6.05
C LEU A 73 2.44 -26.26 4.96
N GLN A 74 2.26 -25.39 3.94
CA GLN A 74 1.29 -25.55 2.84
C GLN A 74 -0.16 -25.78 3.32
N VAL A 75 -0.58 -25.08 4.38
CA VAL A 75 -1.94 -25.19 4.91
C VAL A 75 -2.94 -24.57 3.94
N ALA A 76 -4.05 -25.26 3.64
CA ALA A 76 -5.05 -24.83 2.66
C ALA A 76 -5.62 -23.41 2.92
N ASP A 77 -5.79 -23.04 4.19
CA ASP A 77 -6.32 -21.74 4.62
C ASP A 77 -5.22 -20.79 5.14
N ALA A 78 -3.96 -20.94 4.70
CA ALA A 78 -2.83 -20.13 5.16
C ALA A 78 -3.06 -18.61 4.96
N LEU A 79 -3.81 -18.22 3.93
CA LEU A 79 -4.12 -16.81 3.62
C LEU A 79 -5.16 -16.19 4.56
N SER A 80 -5.90 -16.98 5.33
CA SER A 80 -6.91 -16.52 6.29
C SER A 80 -6.64 -16.99 7.73
N CYS A 81 -5.42 -17.45 8.03
CA CYS A 81 -5.05 -18.04 9.33
C CYS A 81 -5.24 -17.12 10.54
N ASP A 82 -5.30 -15.80 10.31
CA ASP A 82 -5.52 -14.79 11.35
C ASP A 82 -7.02 -14.55 11.63
N ARG A 83 -7.91 -15.10 10.80
CA ARG A 83 -9.37 -14.89 10.89
C ARG A 83 -10.15 -16.18 11.10
N THR A 84 -9.60 -17.31 10.66
CA THR A 84 -10.24 -18.61 10.73
C THR A 84 -9.37 -19.61 11.48
N SER A 85 -9.99 -20.62 12.08
CA SER A 85 -9.24 -21.76 12.60
C SER A 85 -8.61 -22.52 11.44
N VAL A 86 -7.35 -22.90 11.60
CA VAL A 86 -6.57 -23.62 10.59
C VAL A 86 -6.31 -25.05 11.05
N LYS A 87 -6.37 -26.00 10.12
CA LYS A 87 -6.07 -27.40 10.38
C LYS A 87 -4.65 -27.69 9.91
N ILE A 88 -3.78 -28.04 10.84
CA ILE A 88 -2.36 -28.34 10.55
C ILE A 88 -2.15 -29.84 10.71
N ASP A 89 -1.69 -30.52 9.65
CA ASP A 89 -1.26 -31.91 9.73
C ASP A 89 0.18 -31.95 10.27
N PRO A 90 0.47 -32.61 11.40
CA PRO A 90 1.85 -32.71 11.88
C PRO A 90 2.79 -33.35 10.85
N SER A 91 2.29 -34.26 10.02
CA SER A 91 3.07 -34.93 8.98
C SER A 91 3.44 -34.03 7.80
N SER A 92 2.81 -32.85 7.66
CA SER A 92 3.22 -31.84 6.67
C SER A 92 4.38 -30.95 7.15
N THR A 93 4.89 -31.19 8.36
CA THR A 93 6.06 -30.46 8.88
C THR A 93 7.33 -30.91 8.17
N PRO A 94 8.12 -30.01 7.55
CA PRO A 94 9.38 -30.36 6.91
C PRO A 94 10.37 -31.02 7.87
N SER A 95 11.20 -31.93 7.36
CA SER A 95 12.26 -32.57 8.16
C SER A 95 13.22 -31.52 8.75
N GLY A 96 13.53 -31.67 10.04
CA GLY A 96 14.37 -30.71 10.78
C GLY A 96 13.63 -29.44 11.24
N CYS A 97 12.31 -29.34 11.05
CA CYS A 97 11.48 -28.31 11.65
C CYS A 97 10.57 -28.91 12.74
N THR A 98 10.28 -28.14 13.78
CA THR A 98 9.28 -28.50 14.81
C THR A 98 8.33 -27.34 15.02
N VAL A 99 7.03 -27.59 14.82
CA VAL A 99 5.98 -26.60 15.05
C VAL A 99 5.43 -26.77 16.46
N PHE A 100 5.47 -25.70 17.23
CA PHE A 100 4.91 -25.60 18.57
C PHE A 100 3.62 -24.77 18.55
N VAL A 101 2.62 -25.22 19.29
CA VAL A 101 1.34 -24.51 19.49
C VAL A 101 1.23 -24.16 20.97
N ARG A 102 0.87 -22.92 21.26
CA ARG A 102 0.62 -22.51 22.64
C ARG A 102 -0.55 -23.30 23.22
N TRP A 103 -0.35 -23.93 24.38
CA TRP A 103 -1.43 -24.65 25.02
C TRP A 103 -2.35 -23.70 25.79
N ASP A 104 -3.53 -23.43 25.23
CA ASP A 104 -4.58 -22.62 25.88
C ASP A 104 -5.90 -23.38 26.07
N ARG A 105 -5.87 -24.71 25.86
CA ARG A 105 -7.07 -25.55 25.97
C ARG A 105 -7.39 -25.87 27.43
N ARG A 106 -8.67 -25.81 27.78
CA ARG A 106 -9.18 -26.22 29.09
C ARG A 106 -9.09 -27.75 29.22
N GLY A 107 -8.31 -28.25 30.19
CA GLY A 107 -8.21 -29.68 30.49
C GLY A 107 -6.81 -30.13 30.94
N THR A 108 -6.73 -31.32 31.51
CA THR A 108 -5.46 -31.94 31.92
C THR A 108 -4.80 -32.64 30.73
N LYS A 109 -3.75 -32.02 30.19
CA LYS A 109 -2.96 -32.62 29.12
C LYS A 109 -1.89 -33.55 29.70
N ARG A 110 -1.83 -34.80 29.23
CA ARG A 110 -0.73 -35.74 29.53
C ARG A 110 0.36 -35.62 28.47
N LEU A 111 1.61 -35.54 28.92
CA LEU A 111 2.83 -35.57 28.11
C LEU A 111 3.45 -36.96 28.23
N ARG A 112 3.92 -37.51 27.10
CA ARG A 112 4.65 -38.78 27.05
C ARG A 112 6.14 -38.52 26.87
N ALA A 113 6.99 -39.27 27.56
CA ALA A 113 8.42 -39.18 27.34
C ALA A 113 8.84 -39.89 26.03
N PRO A 114 9.85 -39.38 25.30
CA PRO A 114 10.47 -38.06 25.42
C PRO A 114 9.68 -37.00 24.64
N THR A 115 9.30 -35.88 25.29
CA THR A 115 8.70 -34.72 24.59
C THR A 115 9.49 -33.46 24.88
N GLN A 116 9.83 -32.70 23.83
CA GLN A 116 10.40 -31.36 23.97
C GLN A 116 9.28 -30.32 24.03
N VAL A 117 9.29 -29.47 25.04
CA VAL A 117 8.29 -28.41 25.27
C VAL A 117 9.00 -27.05 25.19
N LEU A 118 8.42 -26.12 24.44
CA LEU A 118 8.97 -24.79 24.32
C LEU A 118 8.38 -23.87 25.41
N HIS A 119 9.27 -23.23 26.18
CA HIS A 119 8.91 -22.22 27.16
C HIS A 119 9.18 -20.81 26.62
N PHE A 120 8.11 -20.02 26.49
CA PHE A 120 8.16 -18.63 26.05
C PHE A 120 7.11 -17.79 26.80
N GLU A 121 7.59 -16.85 27.60
CA GLU A 121 6.79 -15.87 28.33
C GLU A 121 6.58 -14.64 27.45
N ARG A 122 5.33 -14.36 27.07
CA ARG A 122 4.96 -13.17 26.30
C ARG A 122 4.50 -12.10 27.29
N GLU A 123 5.39 -11.19 27.67
CA GLU A 123 5.00 -9.97 28.39
C GLU A 123 3.93 -9.21 27.58
N LYS A 124 2.93 -8.66 28.28
CA LYS A 124 1.85 -7.87 27.68
C LYS A 124 2.42 -6.70 26.86
N GLU A 125 1.91 -6.58 25.64
CA GLU A 125 2.38 -5.80 24.50
C GLU A 125 2.74 -4.32 24.74
N LYS A 126 3.88 -3.89 24.20
CA LYS A 126 3.98 -2.62 23.46
C LYS A 126 4.12 -2.96 21.98
N PRO A 127 3.23 -2.47 21.09
CA PRO A 127 3.41 -2.63 19.66
C PRO A 127 4.38 -1.55 19.18
N SER A 128 5.68 -1.85 19.16
CA SER A 128 6.63 -1.10 18.33
C SER A 128 7.93 -1.88 18.09
N SER A 129 8.31 -1.91 16.81
CA SER A 129 9.66 -2.14 16.27
C SER A 129 10.16 -3.59 16.38
N SER A 130 10.30 -4.33 15.27
CA SER A 130 11.25 -4.10 14.18
C SER A 130 12.63 -3.73 14.73
N SER A 131 13.47 -4.74 14.84
CA SER A 131 14.91 -4.69 15.07
C SER A 131 15.54 -3.39 14.56
N ARG A 132 15.94 -2.51 15.48
CA ARG A 132 17.00 -1.53 15.22
C ARG A 132 18.07 -1.72 16.28
N SER A 133 19.25 -2.04 15.77
CA SER A 133 20.54 -2.10 16.43
C SER A 133 20.73 -0.97 17.43
N SER A 134 21.17 -1.35 18.63
CA SER A 134 21.62 -0.49 19.71
C SER A 134 22.80 0.39 19.31
N VAL A 135 22.69 1.70 19.56
CA VAL A 135 23.83 2.49 20.05
C VAL A 135 23.32 3.35 21.21
N THR A 136 23.97 3.15 22.35
CA THR A 136 23.74 3.71 23.68
C THR A 136 23.94 5.23 23.76
N GLY A 137 23.13 5.93 24.56
CA GLY A 137 23.36 7.35 24.87
C GLY A 137 22.35 7.99 25.82
N ALA A 138 22.50 7.68 27.12
CA ALA A 138 22.24 8.50 28.31
C ALA A 138 20.98 9.42 28.44
N LYS A 139 20.11 9.01 29.39
CA LYS A 139 19.50 9.75 30.52
C LYS A 139 18.99 11.20 30.30
N ARG A 140 17.67 11.38 30.52
CA ARG A 140 17.10 12.11 31.69
C ARG A 140 15.58 11.88 31.83
N SER A 141 15.19 11.63 33.07
CA SER A 141 13.87 11.58 33.72
C SER A 141 13.02 12.87 33.47
N ARG A 142 11.72 13.01 33.74
CA ARG A 142 10.78 12.46 34.74
C ARG A 142 9.39 13.07 34.42
N ALA A 143 8.29 12.39 34.76
CA ALA A 143 7.12 12.92 35.50
C ALA A 143 5.87 12.04 35.30
N ASP A 144 5.22 11.75 36.43
CA ASP A 144 4.21 10.74 36.69
C ASP A 144 2.75 11.17 36.40
N ASP A 145 1.90 10.14 36.32
CA ASP A 145 0.50 10.00 36.76
C ASP A 145 -0.59 11.00 36.33
N VAL A 146 -1.70 10.46 35.77
CA VAL A 146 -3.04 10.42 36.41
C VAL A 146 -3.90 9.35 35.69
N GLU A 147 -4.49 8.46 36.48
CA GLU A 147 -5.52 7.49 36.09
C GLU A 147 -6.77 8.16 35.50
N SER A 148 -7.36 7.60 34.44
CA SER A 148 -8.78 7.84 34.15
C SER A 148 -9.44 6.56 33.64
N SER A 149 -10.36 6.04 34.45
CA SER A 149 -11.26 4.94 34.13
C SER A 149 -12.06 5.25 32.85
N VAL A 150 -12.06 4.31 31.90
CA VAL A 150 -12.87 4.42 30.69
C VAL A 150 -14.32 4.13 31.06
N ASP A 151 -15.11 5.20 31.13
CA ASP A 151 -16.55 5.17 31.39
C ASP A 151 -17.32 4.50 30.23
N ALA A 152 -18.39 3.78 30.58
CA ALA A 152 -19.24 3.03 29.64
C ALA A 152 -19.95 3.90 28.58
N SER A 153 -19.92 5.23 28.71
CA SER A 153 -20.38 6.20 27.71
C SER A 153 -19.58 6.13 26.40
N THR A 154 -18.28 5.83 26.48
CA THR A 154 -17.38 5.77 25.31
C THR A 154 -17.73 4.63 24.34
N LEU A 155 -18.26 3.53 24.85
CA LEU A 155 -18.70 2.34 24.10
C LEU A 155 -20.05 2.56 23.38
N ALA A 156 -20.95 3.32 24.01
CA ALA A 156 -22.22 3.71 23.39
C ALA A 156 -21.99 4.70 22.24
N ASP A 157 -21.03 5.62 22.36
CA ASP A 157 -20.66 6.56 21.31
C ASP A 157 -19.95 5.88 20.12
N THR A 158 -19.19 4.81 20.36
CA THR A 158 -18.60 4.01 19.26
C THR A 158 -19.65 3.21 18.49
N LEU A 159 -20.70 2.72 19.16
CA LEU A 159 -21.82 2.01 18.52
C LEU A 159 -22.75 2.98 17.77
N ARG A 160 -23.05 4.16 18.35
CA ARG A 160 -23.76 5.25 17.65
C ARG A 160 -22.96 5.75 16.45
N GLY A 161 -21.65 5.87 16.56
CA GLY A 161 -20.77 6.22 15.43
C GLY A 161 -20.82 5.21 14.28
N LYS A 162 -20.93 3.91 14.58
CA LYS A 162 -21.09 2.85 13.57
C LYS A 162 -22.46 2.87 12.88
N GLN A 163 -23.54 3.10 13.62
CA GLN A 163 -24.88 3.29 13.01
C GLN A 163 -24.98 4.60 12.22
N HIS A 164 -24.35 5.67 12.71
CA HIS A 164 -24.25 6.93 11.97
C HIS A 164 -23.46 6.75 10.67
N ARG A 165 -22.40 5.94 10.69
CA ARG A 165 -21.59 5.58 9.51
C ARG A 165 -22.35 4.75 8.47
N ILE A 166 -23.17 3.79 8.91
CA ILE A 166 -24.04 3.00 8.01
C ILE A 166 -25.13 3.90 7.40
N SER A 167 -25.74 4.76 8.20
CA SER A 167 -26.77 5.69 7.73
C SER A 167 -26.23 6.77 6.77
N LEU A 168 -25.00 7.26 6.97
CA LEU A 168 -24.36 8.21 6.03
C LEU A 168 -24.03 7.55 4.69
N LEU A 169 -23.53 6.31 4.69
CA LEU A 169 -23.29 5.55 3.47
C LEU A 169 -24.59 5.30 2.70
N GLN A 170 -25.63 4.85 3.39
CA GLN A 170 -26.97 4.67 2.83
C GLN A 170 -27.51 5.98 2.24
N ARG A 171 -27.43 7.09 2.98
CA ARG A 171 -27.85 8.42 2.51
C ARG A 171 -27.06 8.87 1.27
N SER A 172 -25.76 8.61 1.19
CA SER A 172 -24.97 8.97 0.00
C SER A 172 -25.33 8.12 -1.22
N THR A 173 -25.62 6.83 -1.01
CA THR A 173 -26.03 5.93 -2.10
C THR A 173 -27.43 6.27 -2.61
N GLU A 174 -28.32 6.67 -1.70
CA GLU A 174 -29.65 7.18 -2.02
C GLU A 174 -29.55 8.53 -2.74
N ASP A 175 -28.66 9.42 -2.33
CA ASP A 175 -28.43 10.72 -2.99
C ASP A 175 -27.89 10.55 -4.41
N LEU A 176 -26.90 9.67 -4.60
CA LEU A 176 -26.36 9.34 -5.91
C LEU A 176 -27.44 8.74 -6.82
N GLN A 177 -28.23 7.80 -6.29
CA GLN A 177 -29.33 7.19 -7.03
C GLN A 177 -30.41 8.23 -7.38
N ARG A 178 -30.72 9.16 -6.46
CA ARG A 178 -31.68 10.24 -6.68
C ARG A 178 -31.21 11.20 -7.77
N ARG A 179 -29.94 11.62 -7.73
CA ARG A 179 -29.34 12.51 -8.75
C ARG A 179 -29.27 11.83 -10.12
N LEU A 180 -28.91 10.55 -10.17
CA LEU A 180 -28.88 9.79 -11.40
C LEU A 180 -30.29 9.65 -11.99
N SER A 181 -31.28 9.29 -11.18
CA SER A 181 -32.68 9.21 -11.62
C SER A 181 -33.18 10.57 -12.11
N ALA A 182 -32.87 11.65 -11.40
CA ALA A 182 -33.21 13.02 -11.82
C ALA A 182 -32.54 13.41 -13.14
N ALA A 183 -31.27 13.03 -13.36
CA ALA A 183 -30.54 13.28 -14.61
C ALA A 183 -31.06 12.43 -15.79
N ILE A 184 -31.57 11.23 -15.52
CA ILE A 184 -32.22 10.38 -16.53
C ILE A 184 -33.59 10.96 -16.91
N GLN A 185 -34.34 11.44 -15.92
CA GLN A 185 -35.66 12.05 -16.13
C GLN A 185 -35.57 13.41 -16.83
N SER A 186 -34.55 14.23 -16.52
CA SER A 186 -34.35 15.55 -17.16
C SER A 186 -33.95 15.47 -18.63
N ARG A 187 -33.53 14.29 -19.12
CA ARG A 187 -33.16 14.07 -20.53
C ARG A 187 -34.35 13.99 -21.48
N GLY A 188 -35.59 13.97 -20.98
CA GLY A 188 -36.82 14.07 -21.79
C GLY A 188 -37.09 12.92 -22.78
N ARG A 189 -36.19 11.95 -22.91
CA ARG A 189 -36.36 10.71 -23.69
C ARG A 189 -36.07 9.49 -22.81
N PRO A 190 -36.93 8.46 -22.83
CA PRO A 190 -36.66 7.23 -22.11
C PRO A 190 -35.38 6.60 -22.65
N LEU A 191 -34.44 6.28 -21.76
CA LEU A 191 -33.23 5.54 -22.12
C LEU A 191 -33.62 4.16 -22.66
N ASN A 192 -32.90 3.71 -23.69
CA ASN A 192 -33.04 2.35 -24.20
C ASN A 192 -32.86 1.34 -23.03
N PRO A 193 -33.70 0.29 -22.91
CA PRO A 193 -33.59 -0.73 -21.87
C PRO A 193 -32.18 -1.33 -21.74
N ARG A 194 -31.42 -1.42 -22.83
CA ARG A 194 -30.01 -1.86 -22.80
C ARG A 194 -29.11 -0.87 -22.05
N SER A 195 -29.29 0.43 -22.26
CA SER A 195 -28.55 1.48 -21.56
C SER A 195 -28.91 1.54 -20.07
N LEU A 196 -30.18 1.32 -19.72
CA LEU A 196 -30.62 1.20 -18.33
C LEU A 196 -30.01 -0.03 -17.65
N HIS A 197 -29.93 -1.16 -18.35
CA HIS A 197 -29.28 -2.37 -17.85
C HIS A 197 -27.78 -2.18 -17.66
N ILE A 198 -27.10 -1.51 -18.60
CA ILE A 198 -25.67 -1.18 -18.45
C ILE A 198 -25.46 -0.24 -17.27
N LEU A 199 -26.28 0.80 -17.10
CA LEU A 199 -26.19 1.73 -15.98
C LEU A 199 -26.45 1.04 -14.63
N SER A 200 -27.47 0.19 -14.55
CA SER A 200 -27.80 -0.55 -13.32
C SER A 200 -26.74 -1.60 -12.98
N SER A 201 -26.23 -2.34 -13.98
CA SER A 201 -25.11 -3.27 -13.85
C SER A 201 -23.82 -2.54 -13.45
N THR A 202 -23.53 -1.38 -14.05
CA THR A 202 -22.36 -0.56 -13.72
C THR A 202 -22.44 -0.04 -12.29
N LEU A 203 -23.60 0.48 -11.86
CA LEU A 203 -23.81 0.93 -10.48
C LEU A 203 -23.77 -0.22 -9.48
N SER A 204 -24.34 -1.37 -9.83
CA SER A 204 -24.25 -2.59 -9.03
C SER A 204 -22.79 -3.05 -8.89
N ASN A 205 -22.01 -3.00 -9.97
CA ASN A 205 -20.59 -3.32 -9.99
C ASN A 205 -19.76 -2.31 -9.19
N ILE A 206 -20.06 -1.01 -9.25
CA ILE A 206 -19.41 0.01 -8.42
C ILE A 206 -19.72 -0.24 -6.94
N ARG A 207 -20.98 -0.54 -6.60
CA ARG A 207 -21.40 -0.89 -5.23
C ARG A 207 -20.69 -2.16 -4.74
N HIS A 208 -20.64 -3.19 -5.58
CA HIS A 208 -19.99 -4.46 -5.26
C HIS A 208 -18.46 -4.30 -5.11
N ARG A 209 -17.81 -3.57 -6.02
CA ARG A 209 -16.36 -3.29 -5.98
C ARG A 209 -15.97 -2.34 -4.85
N SER A 210 -16.87 -1.47 -4.39
CA SER A 210 -16.63 -0.62 -3.22
C SER A 210 -16.56 -1.40 -1.91
N ALA A 211 -17.19 -2.58 -1.86
CA ALA A 211 -17.13 -3.50 -0.72
C ALA A 211 -15.98 -4.52 -0.84
N GLN A 212 -15.39 -4.69 -2.03
CA GLN A 212 -14.25 -5.58 -2.24
C GLN A 212 -12.93 -4.92 -1.81
N PRO A 213 -11.96 -5.69 -1.28
CA PRO A 213 -10.61 -5.17 -1.08
C PRO A 213 -10.09 -4.67 -2.44
N PRO A 214 -9.42 -3.51 -2.49
CA PRO A 214 -9.13 -2.87 -3.76
C PRO A 214 -8.18 -3.78 -4.54
N LEU A 215 -8.50 -4.11 -5.79
CA LEU A 215 -7.63 -4.89 -6.68
C LEU A 215 -6.32 -4.13 -6.85
N HIS A 216 -5.37 -4.36 -5.94
CA HIS A 216 -3.99 -3.97 -6.04
C HIS A 216 -3.51 -4.55 -7.36
N PHE A 217 -3.05 -3.72 -8.29
CA PHE A 217 -2.33 -4.05 -9.52
C PHE A 217 -1.97 -5.53 -9.69
N VAL A 218 -2.25 -6.11 -10.86
CA VAL A 218 -2.00 -7.52 -11.32
C VAL A 218 -0.59 -8.08 -11.00
N LEU A 219 -0.22 -8.11 -9.72
CA LEU A 219 1.08 -8.41 -9.16
C LEU A 219 0.87 -8.89 -7.73
N PRO A 220 1.70 -9.83 -7.25
CA PRO A 220 1.58 -10.39 -5.91
C PRO A 220 1.46 -9.29 -4.83
N ALA A 221 0.66 -9.54 -3.80
CA ALA A 221 0.41 -8.59 -2.71
C ALA A 221 1.71 -8.16 -1.97
N ASP A 222 2.78 -8.93 -2.13
CA ASP A 222 4.06 -8.81 -1.41
C ASP A 222 5.23 -8.43 -2.33
N GLY A 223 4.96 -8.07 -3.59
CA GLY A 223 5.99 -7.52 -4.46
C GLY A 223 6.49 -6.16 -3.95
N GLU A 224 7.71 -6.12 -3.41
CA GLU A 224 8.43 -4.89 -3.04
C GLU A 224 8.91 -4.11 -4.26
N SER A 225 8.84 -4.71 -5.45
CA SER A 225 9.21 -4.07 -6.71
C SER A 225 8.27 -4.43 -7.86
N LEU A 226 8.20 -3.53 -8.85
CA LEU A 226 7.39 -3.62 -10.05
C LEU A 226 8.28 -3.32 -11.26
N GLU A 227 8.22 -4.12 -12.33
CA GLU A 227 8.85 -3.75 -13.60
C GLU A 227 7.85 -3.07 -14.51
N ALA A 228 8.14 -1.82 -14.86
CA ALA A 228 7.36 -1.04 -15.80
C ALA A 228 8.16 0.06 -16.49
N GLY A 229 7.91 0.30 -17.78
CA GLY A 229 8.65 1.22 -18.63
C GLY A 229 10.09 0.76 -18.87
N GLY A 230 10.34 -0.55 -18.89
CA GLY A 230 11.68 -1.13 -18.94
C GLY A 230 12.57 -0.78 -17.73
N VAL A 231 11.97 -0.48 -16.57
CA VAL A 231 12.68 -0.22 -15.31
C VAL A 231 11.99 -0.81 -14.08
N ARG A 232 12.76 -1.02 -13.01
CA ARG A 232 12.26 -1.50 -11.72
C ARG A 232 11.85 -0.36 -10.78
N TRP A 233 10.58 -0.30 -10.41
CA TRP A 233 10.01 0.64 -9.44
C TRP A 233 10.00 0.01 -8.05
N ALA A 234 10.41 0.76 -7.03
CA ALA A 234 10.30 0.35 -5.65
C ALA A 234 8.88 0.61 -5.13
N ARG A 235 8.32 -0.39 -4.44
CA ARG A 235 6.98 -0.38 -3.86
C ARG A 235 7.06 -0.56 -2.34
N SER A 236 7.66 0.43 -1.70
CA SER A 236 7.77 0.59 -0.24
C SER A 236 6.43 0.59 0.50
N ASN A 237 5.35 0.96 -0.20
CA ASN A 237 3.97 0.84 0.26
C ASN A 237 3.14 0.32 -0.93
N ARG A 238 2.13 -0.52 -0.67
CA ARG A 238 1.22 -1.08 -1.70
C ARG A 238 0.55 -0.03 -2.61
N ARG A 239 0.66 1.25 -2.27
CA ARG A 239 0.01 2.38 -2.93
C ARG A 239 0.97 3.47 -3.40
N ILE A 240 2.27 3.32 -3.14
CA ILE A 240 3.28 4.30 -3.52
C ILE A 240 4.32 3.61 -4.40
N LEU A 241 4.58 4.20 -5.55
CA LEU A 241 5.65 3.81 -6.45
C LEU A 241 6.74 4.85 -6.38
N SER A 242 7.99 4.40 -6.27
CA SER A 242 9.13 5.30 -6.20
C SER A 242 10.31 4.78 -7.01
N ARG A 243 11.08 5.70 -7.58
CA ARG A 243 12.31 5.38 -8.30
C ARG A 243 13.25 6.58 -8.31
N VAL A 244 14.55 6.31 -8.18
CA VAL A 244 15.60 7.32 -8.40
C VAL A 244 16.23 7.05 -9.76
N PHE A 245 16.20 8.06 -10.63
CA PHE A 245 16.93 8.09 -11.89
C PHE A 245 18.21 8.89 -11.64
N ARG A 246 19.38 8.28 -11.90
CA ARG A 246 20.67 8.95 -11.71
C ARG A 246 21.20 9.45 -13.04
N GLY A 247 21.83 10.62 -13.01
CA GLY A 247 22.42 11.23 -14.19
C GLY A 247 23.58 10.42 -14.76
N SER A 248 23.80 10.52 -16.06
CA SER A 248 24.85 9.84 -16.84
C SER A 248 26.28 10.14 -16.39
N SER A 249 26.52 11.28 -15.73
CA SER A 249 27.80 11.64 -15.12
C SER A 249 28.05 10.96 -13.76
N SER A 250 27.03 10.30 -13.19
CA SER A 250 27.17 9.52 -11.97
C SER A 250 27.85 8.19 -12.28
N THR A 251 29.11 8.03 -11.87
CA THR A 251 29.92 6.82 -12.05
C THR A 251 29.43 5.61 -11.25
N GLU A 252 28.30 5.70 -10.54
CA GLU A 252 27.81 4.66 -9.65
C GLU A 252 26.87 3.70 -10.37
N ARG A 253 27.41 2.50 -10.66
CA ARG A 253 26.63 1.35 -11.10
C ARG A 253 25.47 1.08 -10.12
N SER A 254 24.28 1.00 -10.72
CA SER A 254 23.08 0.26 -10.34
C SER A 254 23.01 -0.33 -8.91
N GLU A 255 21.97 0.10 -8.19
CA GLU A 255 21.25 -0.65 -7.14
C GLU A 255 21.74 -0.66 -5.68
N ALA A 256 22.95 -0.22 -5.33
CA ALA A 256 23.43 -0.36 -3.93
C ALA A 256 24.01 0.88 -3.23
N CYS A 257 24.11 2.06 -3.86
CA CYS A 257 24.89 3.15 -3.26
C CYS A 257 24.06 4.18 -2.47
N LYS A 258 24.23 4.18 -1.13
CA LYS A 258 23.68 5.15 -0.17
C LYS A 258 24.56 6.42 -0.04
N TYR A 259 24.79 7.18 -1.11
CA TYR A 259 25.42 8.51 -0.96
C TYR A 259 24.39 9.58 -0.59
N SER A 260 24.60 10.20 0.58
CA SER A 260 24.01 11.45 1.11
C SER A 260 22.54 11.75 0.79
N ASP A 261 21.64 10.79 1.02
CA ASP A 261 20.24 10.85 0.54
C ASP A 261 19.34 11.95 1.14
N GLY A 262 19.81 12.71 2.13
CA GLY A 262 19.01 13.76 2.76
C GLY A 262 19.42 15.16 2.31
N SER A 263 18.50 15.93 1.75
CA SER A 263 18.68 17.38 1.57
C SER A 263 17.51 18.18 2.14
N ARG A 264 17.81 19.30 2.79
CA ARG A 264 16.79 20.30 3.15
C ARG A 264 16.42 21.22 1.98
N GLN A 265 17.23 21.23 0.93
CA GLN A 265 17.02 22.02 -0.28
C GLN A 265 16.41 21.11 -1.35
N VAL A 266 15.09 21.20 -1.51
CA VAL A 266 14.34 20.30 -2.39
C VAL A 266 13.46 21.11 -3.34
N ARG A 267 13.49 20.76 -4.62
CA ARG A 267 12.67 21.37 -5.67
C ARG A 267 11.73 20.31 -6.22
N PHE A 268 10.44 20.49 -5.97
CA PHE A 268 9.40 19.56 -6.38
C PHE A 268 8.73 20.00 -7.68
N TYR A 269 8.39 19.06 -8.54
CA TYR A 269 7.64 19.30 -9.78
C TYR A 269 6.47 18.32 -9.85
N PHE A 270 5.28 18.82 -10.18
CA PHE A 270 4.20 17.95 -10.65
C PHE A 270 4.55 17.37 -12.01
N ILE A 271 3.97 16.22 -12.38
CA ILE A 271 4.27 15.59 -13.67
C ILE A 271 3.26 16.05 -14.71
N GLU A 272 1.97 15.91 -14.39
CA GLU A 272 0.89 16.29 -15.29
C GLU A 272 0.79 17.81 -15.40
N ASP A 273 0.55 18.29 -16.63
CA ASP A 273 0.43 19.71 -16.99
C ASP A 273 1.69 20.58 -16.73
N VAL A 274 2.76 20.02 -16.16
CA VAL A 274 4.05 20.68 -15.92
C VAL A 274 5.16 20.07 -16.80
N LEU A 275 5.38 18.75 -16.72
CA LEU A 275 6.47 18.07 -17.42
C LEU A 275 5.98 17.32 -18.66
N LEU A 276 4.78 16.75 -18.58
CA LEU A 276 4.11 16.09 -19.70
C LEU A 276 2.59 16.28 -19.61
N ARG A 277 1.90 15.96 -20.69
CA ARG A 277 0.45 15.93 -20.76
C ARG A 277 -0.01 14.72 -21.53
N ARG A 278 -0.88 13.93 -20.91
CA ARG A 278 -1.58 12.83 -21.58
C ARG A 278 -2.83 13.36 -22.30
N PRO A 279 -3.16 12.85 -23.49
CA PRO A 279 -4.38 13.25 -24.19
C PRO A 279 -5.60 12.91 -23.31
N SER A 280 -6.51 13.87 -23.15
CA SER A 280 -7.67 13.77 -22.27
C SER A 280 -8.74 12.78 -22.77
N ARG A 281 -8.53 12.17 -23.93
CA ARG A 281 -9.45 11.24 -24.57
C ARG A 281 -9.08 9.80 -24.20
N TRP A 282 -9.68 9.29 -23.13
CA TRP A 282 -9.97 7.86 -23.08
C TRP A 282 -11.15 7.60 -24.03
N VAL A 283 -10.88 7.52 -25.33
CA VAL A 283 -11.90 7.02 -26.27
C VAL A 283 -12.01 5.53 -26.00
N THR A 284 -13.14 5.10 -25.43
CA THR A 284 -13.50 3.68 -25.47
C THR A 284 -13.53 3.24 -26.93
N PRO A 285 -13.01 2.06 -27.30
CA PRO A 285 -12.95 1.57 -28.69
C PRO A 285 -14.29 1.70 -29.44
N SER A 286 -15.40 1.61 -28.72
CA SER A 286 -16.76 1.76 -29.25
C SER A 286 -17.13 3.15 -29.77
N GLN A 287 -16.43 4.23 -29.36
CA GLN A 287 -16.70 5.57 -29.88
C GLN A 287 -15.94 5.87 -31.18
N GLU A 288 -14.84 5.18 -31.45
CA GLU A 288 -14.20 5.23 -32.76
C GLU A 288 -15.01 4.50 -33.82
N GLU A 289 -15.70 3.40 -33.46
CA GLU A 289 -16.62 2.70 -34.37
C GLU A 289 -17.85 3.54 -34.70
N VAL A 290 -18.45 4.22 -33.73
CA VAL A 290 -19.61 5.11 -33.97
C VAL A 290 -19.20 6.35 -34.78
N ALA A 291 -17.98 6.88 -34.57
CA ALA A 291 -17.45 7.97 -35.40
C ALA A 291 -17.08 7.51 -36.81
N ARG A 292 -16.63 6.25 -37.00
CA ARG A 292 -16.38 5.64 -38.31
C ARG A 292 -17.68 5.37 -39.08
N GLU A 293 -18.75 4.91 -38.42
CA GLU A 293 -20.07 4.78 -39.05
C GLU A 293 -20.66 6.14 -39.43
N SER A 294 -20.49 7.16 -38.57
CA SER A 294 -20.96 8.52 -38.87
C SER A 294 -20.15 9.21 -39.97
N ALA A 295 -18.90 8.82 -40.18
CA ALA A 295 -18.04 9.34 -41.25
C ALA A 295 -18.22 8.56 -42.58
N ALA A 296 -18.77 7.35 -42.53
CA ALA A 296 -19.03 6.52 -43.71
C ALA A 296 -20.31 6.93 -44.47
N GLU A 297 -21.19 7.73 -43.86
CA GLU A 297 -22.46 8.19 -44.48
C GLU A 297 -22.41 9.63 -45.04
N GLY A 298 -21.24 10.29 -45.05
CA GLY A 298 -21.06 11.66 -45.56
C GLY A 298 -20.16 11.73 -46.80
N LEU A 299 -20.76 12.04 -47.95
CA LEU A 299 -20.17 12.10 -49.29
C LEU A 299 -19.00 13.10 -49.45
N GLU A 300 -17.95 12.60 -50.10
CA GLU A 300 -16.92 13.21 -50.98
C GLU A 300 -16.79 14.75 -51.04
N ASP A 301 -15.70 15.31 -50.49
CA ASP A 301 -14.64 16.00 -51.27
C ASP A 301 -13.53 16.56 -50.36
N ALA A 302 -12.32 16.65 -50.94
CA ALA A 302 -11.11 17.33 -50.44
C ALA A 302 -10.18 16.61 -49.42
N ALA A 303 -8.99 16.26 -49.94
CA ALA A 303 -7.70 16.08 -49.27
C ALA A 303 -7.70 15.19 -48.01
N SER A 304 -7.42 13.90 -48.21
CA SER A 304 -7.20 12.92 -47.15
C SER A 304 -6.21 13.42 -46.07
N PRO A 305 -6.66 13.70 -44.83
CA PRO A 305 -5.77 13.65 -43.69
C PRO A 305 -5.73 12.20 -43.23
N SER A 306 -4.57 11.59 -43.25
CA SER A 306 -4.34 10.29 -42.63
C SER A 306 -4.84 10.33 -41.17
N PRO A 307 -5.73 9.43 -40.73
CA PRO A 307 -6.17 9.41 -39.33
C PRO A 307 -5.11 8.67 -38.52
N ILE A 308 -3.97 9.31 -38.29
CA ILE A 308 -3.05 8.89 -37.24
C ILE A 308 -3.69 9.37 -35.93
N ALA A 309 -4.47 8.51 -35.30
CA ALA A 309 -4.83 8.66 -33.90
C ALA A 309 -3.54 8.54 -33.07
N SER A 310 -2.78 9.63 -32.96
CA SER A 310 -1.61 9.68 -32.10
C SER A 310 -2.10 9.72 -30.66
N ASP A 311 -2.10 8.55 -30.02
CA ASP A 311 -2.22 8.35 -28.57
C ASP A 311 -1.00 8.92 -27.81
N ASP A 312 -0.37 9.96 -28.37
CA ASP A 312 0.96 10.42 -28.03
C ASP A 312 0.91 11.38 -26.85
N VAL A 313 1.61 10.98 -25.79
CA VAL A 313 1.90 11.84 -24.66
C VAL A 313 2.76 13.01 -25.12
N VAL A 314 2.29 14.23 -24.89
CA VAL A 314 3.01 15.45 -25.23
C VAL A 314 3.96 15.78 -24.08
N PHE A 315 5.26 15.80 -24.33
CA PHE A 315 6.22 16.34 -23.37
C PHE A 315 6.09 17.86 -23.33
N LEU A 316 5.81 18.40 -22.15
CA LEU A 316 5.65 19.83 -21.90
C LEU A 316 6.92 20.46 -21.32
N LEU A 317 8.02 19.72 -21.30
CA LEU A 317 9.31 20.17 -20.85
C LEU A 317 9.78 21.34 -21.74
N LYS A 318 9.48 22.56 -21.33
CA LYS A 318 10.02 23.76 -21.97
C LYS A 318 11.47 23.93 -21.53
N ASP A 319 12.28 24.56 -22.38
CA ASP A 319 13.68 24.89 -22.08
C ASP A 319 13.82 25.54 -20.70
N LYS A 320 12.90 26.45 -20.34
CA LYS A 320 12.87 27.11 -19.03
C LYS A 320 12.70 26.17 -17.83
N VAL A 321 11.87 25.12 -17.96
CA VAL A 321 11.65 24.16 -16.86
C VAL A 321 12.89 23.28 -16.70
N LEU A 322 13.51 22.90 -17.82
CA LEU A 322 14.76 22.13 -17.80
C LEU A 322 15.95 22.94 -17.28
N GLU A 323 16.02 24.23 -17.64
CA GLU A 323 17.00 25.18 -17.13
C GLU A 323 16.83 25.41 -15.62
N ASP A 324 15.61 25.61 -15.14
CA ASP A 324 15.31 25.70 -13.69
C ASP A 324 15.77 24.44 -12.97
N MET A 325 15.41 23.25 -13.48
CA MET A 325 15.85 21.98 -12.89
C MET A 325 17.38 21.85 -12.85
N SER A 326 18.07 22.24 -13.92
CA SER A 326 19.53 22.15 -14.02
C SER A 326 20.22 23.12 -13.07
N ASN A 327 19.80 24.38 -13.05
CA ASN A 327 20.34 25.42 -12.16
C ASN A 327 20.17 25.04 -10.68
N TYR A 328 18.98 24.55 -10.29
CA TYR A 328 18.76 24.09 -8.92
C TYR A 328 19.59 22.85 -8.58
N ALA A 329 19.72 21.89 -9.51
CA ALA A 329 20.55 20.71 -9.30
C ALA A 329 22.03 21.06 -9.12
N GLU A 330 22.58 21.97 -9.93
CA GLU A 330 23.96 22.48 -9.81
C GLU A 330 24.20 23.17 -8.46
N ARG A 331 23.18 23.83 -7.92
CA ARG A 331 23.21 24.46 -6.59
C ARG A 331 23.02 23.46 -5.44
N GLY A 332 22.95 22.16 -5.71
CA GLY A 332 22.83 21.10 -4.71
C GLY A 332 21.41 20.77 -4.26
N TYR A 333 20.38 21.25 -4.98
CA TYR A 333 19.00 20.90 -4.66
C TYR A 333 18.67 19.50 -5.15
N ARG A 334 17.86 18.79 -4.36
CA ARG A 334 17.28 17.52 -4.79
C ARG A 334 16.07 17.80 -5.68
N ILE A 335 16.10 17.27 -6.90
CA ILE A 335 14.97 17.36 -7.85
C ILE A 335 14.02 16.18 -7.63
N VAL A 336 12.75 16.48 -7.37
CA VAL A 336 11.72 15.48 -7.05
C VAL A 336 10.49 15.67 -7.91
N PHE A 337 10.03 14.60 -8.55
CA PHE A 337 8.76 14.55 -9.27
C PHE A 337 7.69 13.90 -8.38
N LEU A 338 6.56 14.58 -8.21
CA LEU A 338 5.43 14.12 -7.41
C LEU A 338 4.18 14.05 -8.28
N GLU A 339 3.42 12.95 -8.19
CA GLU A 339 2.12 12.88 -8.85
C GLU A 339 1.15 11.91 -8.18
N HIS A 340 -0.14 12.14 -8.41
CA HIS A 340 -1.21 11.24 -7.97
C HIS A 340 -1.96 10.64 -9.17
N TYR A 341 -1.75 9.36 -9.42
CA TYR A 341 -2.41 8.61 -10.49
C TYR A 341 -3.44 7.62 -9.92
N PRO A 342 -4.68 8.06 -9.62
CA PRO A 342 -5.71 7.18 -9.07
C PRO A 342 -6.11 6.05 -10.03
N VAL A 343 -5.93 6.26 -11.35
CA VAL A 343 -6.15 5.24 -12.39
C VAL A 343 -5.32 3.99 -12.18
N LEU A 344 -4.17 4.14 -11.51
CA LEU A 344 -3.28 3.04 -11.21
C LEU A 344 -3.81 2.16 -10.06
N HIS A 345 -4.74 2.65 -9.25
CA HIS A 345 -5.23 1.92 -8.07
C HIS A 345 -5.78 0.52 -8.37
N HIS A 346 -6.35 0.35 -9.56
CA HIS A 346 -6.93 -0.88 -10.09
C HIS A 346 -6.39 -1.25 -11.48
N ALA A 347 -5.22 -0.72 -11.85
CA ALA A 347 -4.69 -0.86 -13.20
C ALA A 347 -4.22 -2.30 -13.50
N SER A 348 -4.44 -2.73 -14.75
CA SER A 348 -3.76 -3.89 -15.32
C SER A 348 -2.27 -3.58 -15.53
N ARG A 349 -1.43 -4.62 -15.66
CA ARG A 349 0.00 -4.45 -16.00
C ARG A 349 0.19 -3.56 -17.23
N PHE A 350 -0.66 -3.71 -18.24
CA PHE A 350 -0.66 -2.87 -19.44
C PHE A 350 -0.93 -1.40 -19.13
N SER A 351 -1.94 -1.10 -18.32
CA SER A 351 -2.26 0.28 -17.92
C SER A 351 -1.14 0.91 -17.07
N VAL A 352 -0.44 0.12 -16.25
CA VAL A 352 0.76 0.56 -15.53
C VAL A 352 1.86 0.93 -16.51
N GLU A 353 2.17 0.05 -17.45
CA GLU A 353 3.20 0.26 -18.46
C GLU A 353 2.92 1.53 -19.27
N LYS A 354 1.70 1.66 -19.78
CA LYS A 354 1.26 2.83 -20.55
C LYS A 354 1.36 4.13 -19.74
N THR A 355 1.12 4.07 -18.43
CA THR A 355 1.22 5.25 -17.56
C THR A 355 2.66 5.59 -17.21
N LEU A 356 3.51 4.61 -16.91
CA LEU A 356 4.87 4.83 -16.41
C LEU A 356 5.91 5.00 -17.53
N ALA A 357 5.72 4.39 -18.69
CA ALA A 357 6.67 4.50 -19.81
C ALA A 357 6.97 5.96 -20.21
N PRO A 358 5.99 6.87 -20.34
CA PRO A 358 6.27 8.28 -20.61
C PRO A 358 7.09 8.97 -19.50
N VAL A 359 6.88 8.61 -18.24
CA VAL A 359 7.66 9.14 -17.10
C VAL A 359 9.10 8.66 -17.16
N VAL A 360 9.31 7.40 -17.56
CA VAL A 360 10.66 6.85 -17.77
C VAL A 360 11.37 7.55 -18.92
N ARG A 361 10.69 7.73 -20.06
CA ARG A 361 11.23 8.49 -21.20
C ARG A 361 11.59 9.91 -20.80
N LEU A 362 10.71 10.63 -20.08
CA LEU A 362 11.00 11.97 -19.56
C LEU A 362 12.31 12.00 -18.76
N CYS A 363 12.49 11.05 -17.83
CA CYS A 363 13.70 11.04 -16.99
C CYS A 363 14.96 10.63 -17.75
N ARG A 364 14.86 9.68 -18.70
CA ARG A 364 16.03 9.11 -19.41
C ARG A 364 16.44 9.93 -20.62
N GLU A 365 15.48 10.46 -21.37
CA GLU A 365 15.71 11.13 -22.65
C GLU A 365 15.80 12.65 -22.45
N CYS A 366 14.95 13.22 -21.59
CA CYS A 366 14.87 14.68 -21.44
C CYS A 366 15.70 15.22 -20.26
N CYS A 367 15.98 14.39 -19.24
CA CYS A 367 16.79 14.78 -18.07
C CYS A 367 18.00 13.86 -17.81
N PRO A 368 18.76 13.42 -18.83
CA PRO A 368 19.79 12.37 -18.67
C PRO A 368 20.98 12.78 -17.79
N HIS A 369 21.21 14.07 -17.57
CA HIS A 369 22.30 14.59 -16.72
C HIS A 369 21.88 14.80 -15.27
N LEU A 370 20.58 14.74 -14.95
CA LEU A 370 20.05 15.05 -13.63
C LEU A 370 19.81 13.79 -12.81
N THR A 371 19.98 13.90 -11.49
CA THR A 371 19.48 12.90 -10.55
C THR A 371 18.08 13.30 -10.09
N VAL A 372 17.08 12.52 -10.48
CA VAL A 372 15.65 12.80 -10.24
C VAL A 372 15.03 11.70 -9.38
N THR A 373 14.35 12.10 -8.31
CA THR A 373 13.53 11.18 -7.51
C THR A 373 12.07 11.28 -7.93
N VAL A 374 11.46 10.17 -8.35
CA VAL A 374 10.04 10.12 -8.72
C VAL A 374 9.25 9.43 -7.61
N VAL A 375 8.15 10.06 -7.17
CA VAL A 375 7.24 9.53 -6.14
C VAL A 375 5.80 9.64 -6.63
N LEU A 376 5.14 8.51 -6.79
CA LEU A 376 3.79 8.44 -7.34
C LEU A 376 2.86 7.79 -6.32
N SER A 377 1.71 8.42 -6.10
CA SER A 377 0.61 7.78 -5.37
C SER A 377 -0.36 7.13 -6.36
N ALA A 378 -0.64 5.85 -6.15
CA ALA A 378 -1.64 5.08 -6.89
C ALA A 378 -2.91 4.87 -6.04
N MET A 379 -3.23 5.81 -5.15
CA MET A 379 -4.41 5.71 -4.29
C MET A 379 -5.68 6.12 -5.04
N SER A 380 -6.81 5.42 -4.84
CA SER A 380 -8.09 5.89 -5.37
C SER A 380 -8.70 6.91 -4.42
N TYR A 381 -9.23 8.02 -4.95
CA TYR A 381 -10.01 9.00 -4.18
C TYR A 381 -11.18 8.33 -3.42
N VAL A 382 -11.84 7.35 -4.05
CA VAL A 382 -12.98 6.62 -3.46
C VAL A 382 -12.52 5.74 -2.31
N THR A 383 -11.46 4.97 -2.51
CA THR A 383 -10.93 4.08 -1.47
C THR A 383 -10.35 4.86 -0.29
N ALA A 384 -9.69 5.98 -0.57
CA ALA A 384 -9.14 6.86 0.45
C ALA A 384 -10.26 7.42 1.35
N THR A 385 -11.28 8.04 0.74
CA THR A 385 -12.40 8.68 1.45
C THR A 385 -13.22 7.72 2.31
N GLN A 386 -13.37 6.46 1.87
CA GLN A 386 -14.13 5.44 2.62
C GLN A 386 -13.38 4.88 3.83
N ARG A 387 -12.05 4.88 3.83
CA ARG A 387 -11.24 4.30 4.90
C ARG A 387 -10.92 5.27 6.04
N GLN A 388 -11.08 6.58 5.83
CA GLN A 388 -10.84 7.65 6.83
C GLN A 388 -9.54 7.48 7.67
N GLY A 389 -8.50 6.88 7.07
CA GLY A 389 -7.22 6.58 7.70
C GLY A 389 -6.05 7.33 7.05
N MET A 390 -4.84 6.82 7.26
CA MET A 390 -3.61 7.35 6.64
C MET A 390 -3.66 7.35 5.11
N GLU A 391 -4.54 6.55 4.50
CA GLU A 391 -4.72 6.43 3.06
C GLU A 391 -5.13 7.75 2.39
N LEU A 392 -5.94 8.56 3.07
CA LEU A 392 -6.30 9.91 2.59
C LEU A 392 -5.11 10.83 2.50
N SER A 393 -4.10 10.63 3.35
CA SER A 393 -2.93 11.49 3.33
C SER A 393 -2.11 11.35 2.04
N PHE A 394 -2.20 10.21 1.34
CA PHE A 394 -1.47 9.98 0.09
C PHE A 394 -2.18 10.51 -1.16
N VAL A 395 -3.33 11.15 -1.01
CA VAL A 395 -4.11 11.72 -2.10
C VAL A 395 -3.83 13.21 -2.18
N VAL A 396 -3.36 13.72 -3.32
CA VAL A 396 -3.17 15.17 -3.54
C VAL A 396 -4.54 15.87 -3.41
N PRO A 397 -4.66 16.95 -2.61
CA PRO A 397 -3.59 17.85 -2.18
C PRO A 397 -3.03 17.60 -0.77
N GLN A 398 -3.26 16.42 -0.17
CA GLN A 398 -2.80 16.11 1.18
C GLN A 398 -1.28 15.90 1.25
N ALA A 399 -0.69 16.18 2.42
CA ALA A 399 0.76 16.20 2.64
C ALA A 399 1.42 14.81 2.75
N GLY A 400 0.66 13.71 2.72
CA GLY A 400 1.18 12.38 3.02
C GLY A 400 2.18 11.85 1.99
N LEU A 401 2.02 12.19 0.71
CA LEU A 401 3.00 11.82 -0.32
C LEU A 401 4.37 12.49 -0.07
N LEU A 402 4.36 13.77 0.35
CA LEU A 402 5.57 14.46 0.75
C LEU A 402 6.15 13.88 2.04
N ARG A 403 5.31 13.60 3.05
CA ARG A 403 5.77 12.96 4.30
C ARG A 403 6.40 11.60 4.04
N PHE A 404 5.87 10.84 3.09
CA PHE A 404 6.48 9.60 2.64
C PHE A 404 7.85 9.85 2.03
N PHE A 405 7.99 10.79 1.09
CA PHE A 405 9.29 11.17 0.53
C PHE A 405 10.29 11.53 1.64
N VAL A 406 9.89 12.39 2.58
CA VAL A 406 10.77 12.83 3.68
C VAL A 406 11.26 11.63 4.49
N THR A 407 10.33 10.78 4.94
CA THR A 407 10.63 9.68 5.85
C THR A 407 11.39 8.55 5.18
N ALA A 408 11.01 8.20 3.95
CA ALA A 408 11.51 7.01 3.27
C ALA A 408 12.68 7.27 2.31
N MET A 409 12.80 8.50 1.77
CA MET A 409 13.74 8.80 0.69
C MET A 409 14.60 10.04 0.90
N ASN A 410 14.34 10.82 1.96
CA ASN A 410 15.12 12.03 2.29
C ASN A 410 15.70 11.98 3.71
N THR A 411 15.95 10.78 4.24
CA THR A 411 16.54 10.53 5.58
C THR A 411 15.85 11.30 6.72
N SER A 412 14.53 11.49 6.63
CA SER A 412 13.72 12.28 7.56
C SER A 412 14.09 13.76 7.66
N LEU A 413 14.89 14.29 6.73
CA LEU A 413 15.15 15.72 6.64
C LEU A 413 13.95 16.43 6.01
N GLN A 414 13.35 17.32 6.77
CA GLN A 414 12.26 18.17 6.26
C GLN A 414 12.82 19.20 5.26
N PRO A 415 12.16 19.40 4.12
CA PRO A 415 12.50 20.50 3.21
C PRO A 415 12.39 21.84 3.96
N ASP A 416 13.39 22.68 3.83
CA ASP A 416 13.35 24.04 4.38
C ASP A 416 12.35 24.87 3.57
N ALA A 417 11.30 25.38 4.22
CA ALA A 417 10.25 26.18 3.60
C ALA A 417 10.76 27.48 2.95
N LYS A 418 11.93 27.98 3.36
CA LYS A 418 12.53 29.20 2.78
C LYS A 418 13.19 28.96 1.44
N THR A 419 13.81 27.78 1.26
CA THR A 419 14.57 27.45 0.05
C THR A 419 13.82 26.51 -0.87
N SER A 420 13.02 25.61 -0.30
CA SER A 420 12.29 24.57 -1.02
C SER A 420 10.96 25.08 -1.55
N SER A 421 10.52 24.49 -2.65
CA SER A 421 9.36 24.97 -3.39
C SER A 421 8.76 23.88 -4.25
N ILE A 422 7.47 24.05 -4.56
CA ILE A 422 6.71 23.18 -5.45
C ILE A 422 6.37 23.96 -6.71
N VAL A 423 6.77 23.42 -7.84
CA VAL A 423 6.48 23.92 -9.18
C VAL A 423 5.21 23.26 -9.70
N GLY A 424 4.22 24.08 -10.05
CA GLY A 424 2.96 23.67 -10.65
C GLY A 424 2.62 24.49 -11.89
N CYS A 425 1.46 24.22 -12.48
CA CYS A 425 0.90 25.00 -13.58
C CYS A 425 -0.38 25.72 -13.12
N SER A 426 -0.59 26.98 -13.52
CA SER A 426 -1.89 27.68 -13.41
C SER A 426 -2.49 28.11 -14.74
N ALA A 427 -1.69 28.14 -15.81
CA ALA A 427 -2.09 28.78 -17.07
C ALA A 427 -2.61 27.80 -18.14
N LYS A 428 -2.36 26.48 -18.01
CA LYS A 428 -2.72 25.49 -19.04
C LYS A 428 -3.08 24.14 -18.41
N GLY A 429 -4.34 23.71 -18.56
CA GLY A 429 -4.80 22.40 -18.09
C GLY A 429 -6.20 22.43 -17.50
N SER A 430 -6.48 21.49 -16.61
CA SER A 430 -7.70 21.44 -15.82
C SER A 430 -7.61 22.42 -14.63
N ASP A 431 -8.57 23.34 -14.50
CA ASP A 431 -8.65 24.28 -13.36
C ASP A 431 -8.59 23.57 -12.01
N LEU A 432 -9.14 22.35 -11.95
CA LEU A 432 -9.09 21.48 -10.79
C LEU A 432 -7.65 21.05 -10.45
N LEU A 433 -6.85 20.63 -11.43
CA LEU A 433 -5.45 20.23 -11.21
C LEU A 433 -4.61 21.44 -10.75
N ASN A 434 -4.84 22.60 -11.35
CA ASN A 434 -4.14 23.83 -10.98
C ASN A 434 -4.47 24.28 -9.54
N ALA A 435 -5.73 24.11 -9.10
CA ALA A 435 -6.12 24.32 -7.72
C ALA A 435 -5.44 23.30 -6.79
N LEU A 436 -5.44 22.01 -7.17
CA LEU A 436 -4.80 20.94 -6.40
C LEU A 436 -3.29 21.16 -6.22
N HIS A 437 -2.58 21.67 -7.22
CA HIS A 437 -1.16 21.98 -7.10
C HIS A 437 -0.89 23.08 -6.06
N ARG A 438 -1.71 24.14 -6.08
CA ARG A 438 -1.61 25.25 -5.11
C ARG A 438 -1.96 24.80 -3.70
N ASP A 439 -3.05 24.04 -3.56
CA ASP A 439 -3.49 23.48 -2.28
C ASP A 439 -2.44 22.51 -1.72
N ALA A 440 -1.80 21.71 -2.57
CA ALA A 440 -0.73 20.81 -2.16
C ALA A 440 0.44 21.60 -1.57
N ALA A 441 0.92 22.64 -2.26
CA ALA A 441 1.99 23.50 -1.77
C ALA A 441 1.65 24.17 -0.43
N ARG A 442 0.41 24.67 -0.31
CA ARG A 442 -0.11 25.26 0.93
C ARG A 442 -0.15 24.25 2.08
N ASN A 443 -0.66 23.04 1.84
CA ASN A 443 -0.81 22.00 2.86
C ASN A 443 0.53 21.48 3.39
N VAL A 444 1.61 21.65 2.61
CA VAL A 444 2.96 21.28 3.03
C VAL A 444 3.81 22.48 3.47
N CYS A 445 3.23 23.68 3.52
CA CYS A 445 3.91 24.93 3.88
C CYS A 445 5.14 25.23 3.02
N LEU A 446 5.11 24.89 1.72
CA LEU A 446 6.17 25.21 0.76
C LEU A 446 5.73 26.32 -0.19
N ARG A 447 6.71 27.10 -0.68
CA ARG A 447 6.44 28.13 -1.68
C ARG A 447 5.96 27.49 -2.98
N TYR A 448 4.80 27.92 -3.46
CA TYR A 448 4.30 27.58 -4.79
C TYR A 448 5.00 28.46 -5.84
N VAL A 449 5.46 27.85 -6.93
CA VAL A 449 6.02 28.54 -8.10
C VAL A 449 5.26 28.07 -9.32
N ASP A 450 4.84 29.02 -10.14
CA ASP A 450 4.14 28.70 -11.38
C ASP A 450 5.14 28.50 -12.52
N VAL A 451 4.91 27.52 -13.38
CA VAL A 451 5.70 27.32 -14.60
C VAL A 451 5.77 28.58 -15.46
N SER A 452 4.71 29.40 -15.49
CA SER A 452 4.69 30.66 -16.25
C SER A 452 5.58 31.75 -15.66
N THR A 453 5.96 31.65 -14.38
CA THR A 453 6.82 32.63 -13.69
C THR A 453 8.28 32.18 -13.60
N LEU A 454 8.62 31.01 -14.15
CA LEU A 454 10.00 30.61 -14.37
C LEU A 454 10.63 31.55 -15.41
N GLN A 455 11.67 32.27 -15.00
CA GLN A 455 12.36 33.25 -15.83
C GLN A 455 13.23 32.56 -16.86
#